data_AF-A0A8J4QX64-F1
#
_entry.id   AF-A0A8J4QX64-F1
#
_cell.length_a   1.000
_cell.length_b   1.000
_cell.length_c   1.000
_cell.angle_alpha   90.00
_cell.angle_beta   90.00
_cell.angle_gamma   90.00
#
_symmetry.space_group_name_H-M   'P 1'
#
loop_
_entity.id
_entity.type
_entity.pdbx_description
1 polymer ?
#
loop_
_entity_poly.entity_id
_entity_poly.type
_entity_poly.pdbx_seq_one_letter_code
_entity_poly.pdbx_strand_id
1 'polypeptide(L)'
;MCKPLSISISLLITNPTSFLSHSSFSCSATLLSSSLPVEESIENNPLLQDFDFPPFDVVEAKHVRPGIRALSKKLEDDLLELERTMDPSWPRLVEPLEKIVDRLTMVWGIVNHLKVVKDSLELCAAIKEVQAD
;
A
#
# COMPACT_ATOMS: atom_id res chain seq x y z
N MET A 1 17.61 -12.97 9.60
CA MET A 1 18.64 -13.28 8.57
C MET A 1 17.99 -14.11 7.47
N CYS A 2 17.62 -13.49 6.34
CA CYS A 2 17.05 -14.23 5.20
C CYS A 2 18.18 -14.55 4.20
N LYS A 3 18.37 -15.82 3.86
CA LYS A 3 19.34 -16.27 2.83
C LYS A 3 18.64 -16.41 1.47
N PRO A 4 19.28 -16.09 0.33
CA PRO A 4 18.67 -16.23 -0.99
C PRO A 4 18.91 -17.62 -1.61
N LEU A 5 17.93 -18.12 -2.37
CA LEU A 5 18.01 -19.32 -3.21
C LEU A 5 18.44 -18.91 -4.63
N SER A 6 19.41 -19.64 -5.19
CA SER A 6 19.98 -19.45 -6.53
C SER A 6 19.05 -20.02 -7.61
N ILE A 7 18.77 -19.25 -8.67
CA ILE A 7 18.01 -19.71 -9.86
C ILE A 7 18.98 -19.73 -11.05
N SER A 8 19.22 -20.93 -11.59
CA SER A 8 19.99 -21.14 -12.82
C SER A 8 19.10 -20.90 -14.05
N ILE A 9 19.54 -20.01 -14.95
CA ILE A 9 18.95 -19.75 -16.25
C ILE A 9 19.62 -20.67 -17.28
N SER A 10 18.85 -21.51 -17.96
CA SER A 10 19.30 -22.20 -19.18
C SER A 10 18.62 -21.57 -20.40
N LEU A 11 19.48 -21.01 -21.27
CA LEU A 11 19.19 -20.41 -22.55
C LEU A 11 19.11 -21.52 -23.63
N LEU A 12 18.08 -21.50 -24.49
CA LEU A 12 18.12 -22.20 -25.77
C LEU A 12 17.67 -21.27 -26.90
N ILE A 13 18.39 -21.41 -28.01
CA ILE A 13 18.57 -20.49 -29.14
C ILE A 13 17.99 -21.13 -30.42
N THR A 14 17.45 -20.27 -31.33
CA THR A 14 17.25 -20.41 -32.81
C THR A 14 16.24 -21.42 -33.38
N ASN A 15 15.59 -21.28 -34.56
CA ASN A 15 15.22 -20.22 -35.55
C ASN A 15 14.36 -20.96 -36.68
N PRO A 16 14.12 -20.47 -37.92
CA PRO A 16 12.85 -19.92 -38.45
C PRO A 16 12.17 -20.68 -39.64
N THR A 17 11.15 -20.02 -40.24
CA THR A 17 10.42 -20.26 -41.53
C THR A 17 9.18 -21.18 -41.45
N SER A 18 8.03 -20.96 -42.09
CA SER A 18 7.40 -19.88 -42.88
C SER A 18 5.94 -20.33 -43.21
N PHE A 19 5.13 -19.41 -43.77
CA PHE A 19 3.88 -19.60 -44.54
C PHE A 19 2.49 -19.51 -43.87
N LEU A 20 1.63 -18.79 -44.63
CA LEU A 20 0.31 -18.24 -44.37
C LEU A 20 -0.81 -19.30 -44.30
N SER A 21 -1.80 -19.07 -43.44
CA SER A 21 -3.18 -19.47 -43.73
C SER A 21 -4.15 -18.56 -42.98
N HIS A 22 -5.02 -17.90 -43.75
CA HIS A 22 -6.13 -17.11 -43.24
C HIS A 22 -7.16 -18.02 -42.57
N SER A 23 -7.41 -17.79 -41.30
CA SER A 23 -8.61 -18.27 -40.65
C SER A 23 -9.13 -17.17 -39.74
N SER A 24 -10.21 -16.53 -40.20
CA SER A 24 -10.97 -15.55 -39.44
C SER A 24 -11.75 -16.29 -38.34
N PHE A 25 -11.09 -16.55 -37.22
CA PHE A 25 -11.77 -16.94 -36.00
C PHE A 25 -12.28 -15.67 -35.29
N SER A 26 -13.56 -15.39 -35.48
CA SER A 26 -14.28 -14.43 -34.65
C SER A 26 -14.51 -15.05 -33.28
N CYS A 27 -13.55 -14.87 -32.38
CA CYS A 27 -13.73 -15.15 -30.96
C CYS A 27 -14.49 -13.95 -30.37
N SER A 28 -15.77 -14.15 -30.08
CA SER A 28 -16.54 -13.19 -29.30
C SER A 28 -15.86 -13.01 -27.95
N ALA A 29 -15.23 -11.86 -27.74
CA ALA A 29 -14.72 -11.46 -26.44
C ALA A 29 -15.92 -11.15 -25.56
N THR A 30 -16.42 -12.15 -24.83
CA THR A 30 -17.27 -11.92 -23.68
C THR A 30 -16.44 -11.09 -22.71
N LEU A 31 -16.75 -9.80 -22.59
CA LEU A 31 -16.23 -8.94 -21.54
C LEU A 31 -16.59 -9.60 -20.21
N LEU A 32 -15.58 -10.12 -19.51
CA LEU A 32 -15.71 -10.33 -18.08
C LEU A 32 -15.68 -8.95 -17.42
N SER A 33 -16.82 -8.27 -17.48
CA SER A 33 -17.20 -7.33 -16.44
C SER A 33 -17.62 -8.17 -15.24
N SER A 34 -16.85 -8.04 -14.16
CA SER A 34 -17.12 -8.43 -12.76
C SER A 34 -15.74 -8.68 -12.16
N SER A 35 -15.23 -7.94 -11.21
CA SER A 35 -15.87 -7.21 -10.12
C SER A 35 -14.76 -6.34 -9.50
N LEU A 36 -15.02 -5.07 -9.17
CA LEU A 36 -14.20 -4.35 -8.21
C LEU A 36 -14.45 -4.97 -6.83
N PRO A 37 -13.47 -5.62 -6.16
CA PRO A 37 -13.66 -6.09 -4.81
C PRO A 37 -12.60 -5.42 -3.93
N VAL A 38 -12.55 -4.09 -3.86
CA VAL A 38 -11.56 -3.40 -3.00
C VAL A 38 -12.07 -2.09 -2.38
N GLU A 39 -13.35 -1.75 -2.44
CA GLU A 39 -13.84 -0.51 -1.79
C GLU A 39 -14.44 -0.76 -0.39
N GLU A 40 -14.89 -1.98 -0.06
CA GLU A 40 -15.55 -2.26 1.22
C GLU A 40 -14.58 -2.45 2.42
N SER A 41 -13.26 -2.51 2.19
CA SER A 41 -12.28 -2.85 3.24
C SER A 41 -11.39 -1.71 3.73
N ILE A 42 -11.37 -0.56 3.04
CA ILE A 42 -10.47 0.55 3.39
C ILE A 42 -11.06 1.40 4.51
N GLU A 43 -12.33 1.80 4.41
CA GLU A 43 -12.99 2.67 5.41
C GLU A 43 -13.04 2.05 6.81
N ASN A 44 -13.08 0.72 6.90
CA ASN A 44 -13.09 -0.03 8.16
C ASN A 44 -11.69 -0.46 8.63
N ASN A 45 -10.61 0.04 8.01
CA ASN A 45 -9.26 -0.33 8.40
C ASN A 45 -8.94 0.22 9.79
N PRO A 46 -8.47 -0.62 10.75
CA PRO A 46 -8.20 -0.18 12.13
C PRO A 46 -7.10 0.90 12.22
N LEU A 47 -6.19 0.97 11.24
CA LEU A 47 -5.14 2.01 11.20
C LEU A 47 -5.69 3.39 10.81
N LEU A 48 -6.88 3.45 10.20
CA LEU A 48 -7.51 4.68 9.75
C LEU A 48 -8.55 5.22 10.74
N GLN A 49 -8.92 4.43 11.76
CA GLN A 49 -9.87 4.87 12.79
C GLN A 49 -9.21 5.83 13.77
N ASP A 50 -10.02 6.62 14.47
CA ASP A 50 -9.57 7.34 15.65
C ASP A 50 -9.57 6.42 16.87
N PHE A 51 -8.55 6.55 17.69
CA PHE A 51 -8.37 5.71 18.87
C PHE A 51 -7.65 6.47 19.98
N ASP A 52 -8.09 6.25 21.23
CA ASP A 52 -7.39 6.75 22.41
C ASP A 52 -6.12 5.94 22.71
N PHE A 53 -6.17 4.63 22.38
CA PHE A 53 -5.07 3.70 22.53
C PHE A 53 -4.85 2.92 21.24
N PRO A 54 -3.59 2.68 20.83
CA PRO A 54 -3.28 1.86 19.67
C PRO A 54 -3.99 0.49 19.65
N PRO A 55 -4.70 0.14 18.57
CA PRO A 55 -5.49 -1.09 18.47
C PRO A 55 -4.62 -2.33 18.15
N PHE A 56 -3.68 -2.67 19.02
CA PHE A 56 -2.71 -3.76 18.82
C PHE A 56 -3.32 -5.16 18.75
N ASP A 57 -4.51 -5.35 19.28
CA ASP A 57 -5.26 -6.60 19.31
C ASP A 57 -5.88 -6.96 17.95
N VAL A 58 -6.28 -5.95 17.16
CA VAL A 58 -6.94 -6.14 15.85
C VAL A 58 -6.05 -5.86 14.64
N VAL A 59 -4.93 -5.15 14.80
CA VAL A 59 -4.02 -4.86 13.69
C VAL A 59 -3.27 -6.13 13.25
N GLU A 60 -3.28 -6.38 11.94
CA GLU A 60 -2.70 -7.55 11.28
C GLU A 60 -1.99 -7.12 9.98
N ALA A 61 -1.15 -8.00 9.43
CA ALA A 61 -0.41 -7.73 8.19
C ALA A 61 -1.30 -7.27 7.02
N LYS A 62 -2.52 -7.83 6.90
CA LYS A 62 -3.50 -7.48 5.86
C LYS A 62 -3.96 -6.02 5.92
N HIS A 63 -3.89 -5.38 7.10
CA HIS A 63 -4.29 -3.99 7.29
C HIS A 63 -3.21 -2.99 6.89
N VAL A 64 -1.93 -3.40 6.92
CA VAL A 64 -0.77 -2.50 6.73
C VAL A 64 -0.79 -1.87 5.35
N ARG A 65 -0.81 -2.69 4.28
CA ARG A 65 -0.76 -2.18 2.91
C ARG A 65 -1.89 -1.20 2.56
N PRO A 66 -3.18 -1.57 2.70
CA PRO A 66 -4.27 -0.65 2.37
C PRO A 66 -4.33 0.54 3.34
N GLY A 67 -4.04 0.33 4.63
CA GLY A 67 -4.11 1.39 5.64
C GLY A 67 -3.04 2.45 5.47
N ILE A 68 -1.78 2.05 5.27
CA ILE A 68 -0.68 2.99 5.05
C ILE A 68 -0.85 3.74 3.74
N ARG A 69 -1.22 3.08 2.63
CA ARG A 69 -1.45 3.77 1.35
C ARG A 69 -2.58 4.81 1.43
N ALA A 70 -3.70 4.44 2.06
CA ALA A 70 -4.81 5.37 2.26
C ALA A 70 -4.43 6.53 3.18
N LEU A 71 -3.69 6.26 4.26
CA LEU A 71 -3.18 7.29 5.15
C LEU A 71 -2.24 8.24 4.42
N SER A 72 -1.23 7.74 3.71
CA SER A 72 -0.27 8.58 2.97
C SER A 72 -0.98 9.51 2.00
N LYS A 73 -1.91 8.99 1.20
CA LYS A 73 -2.71 9.81 0.29
C LYS A 73 -3.47 10.91 1.01
N LYS A 74 -4.13 10.59 2.13
CA LYS A 74 -4.85 11.58 2.93
C LYS A 74 -3.91 12.66 3.47
N LEU A 75 -2.73 12.28 3.98
CA LEU A 75 -1.77 13.23 4.54
C LEU A 75 -1.12 14.10 3.46
N GLU A 76 -0.92 13.58 2.25
CA GLU A 76 -0.52 14.37 1.08
C GLU A 76 -1.59 15.40 0.72
N ASP A 77 -2.86 15.00 0.67
CA ASP A 77 -3.98 15.91 0.41
C ASP A 77 -4.10 16.99 1.52
N ASP A 78 -3.96 16.61 2.79
CA ASP A 78 -3.97 17.52 3.94
C ASP A 78 -2.80 18.53 3.87
N LEU A 79 -1.61 18.07 3.45
CA LEU A 79 -0.43 18.92 3.27
C LEU A 79 -0.61 19.90 2.10
N LEU A 80 -1.14 19.45 0.95
CA LEU A 80 -1.41 20.30 -0.20
C LEU A 80 -2.42 21.42 0.14
N GLU A 81 -3.45 21.11 0.93
CA GLU A 81 -4.39 22.13 1.38
C GLU A 81 -3.75 23.12 2.35
N LEU A 82 -2.87 22.66 3.24
CA LEU A 82 -2.09 23.52 4.13
C LEU A 82 -1.18 24.48 3.34
N GLU A 83 -0.49 23.98 2.31
CA GLU A 83 0.33 24.80 1.41
C GLU A 83 -0.52 25.84 0.66
N ARG A 84 -1.72 25.46 0.19
CA ARG A 84 -2.63 26.34 -0.53
C ARG A 84 -3.21 27.46 0.35
N THR A 85 -3.41 27.17 1.64
CA THR A 85 -4.01 28.09 2.62
C THR A 85 -2.99 28.71 3.58
N MET A 86 -1.70 28.62 3.24
CA MET A 86 -0.58 28.97 4.10
C MET A 86 -0.70 30.39 4.68
N ASP A 87 -0.69 30.47 6.01
CA ASP A 87 -0.62 31.70 6.79
C ASP A 87 0.49 31.51 7.85
N PRO A 88 1.49 32.41 7.94
CA PRO A 88 2.65 32.24 8.84
C PRO A 88 2.29 32.56 10.30
N SER A 89 1.26 31.91 10.85
CA SER A 89 0.84 31.98 12.24
C SER A 89 0.81 30.58 12.85
N TRP A 90 1.05 30.49 14.16
CA TRP A 90 1.10 29.20 14.86
C TRP A 90 -0.16 28.35 14.64
N PRO A 91 -1.39 28.89 14.82
CA PRO A 91 -2.60 28.08 14.70
C PRO A 91 -2.92 27.65 13.26
N ARG A 92 -2.33 28.32 12.26
CA ARG A 92 -2.62 28.07 10.85
C ARG A 92 -1.51 27.37 10.09
N LEU A 93 -0.32 27.26 10.67
CA LEU A 93 0.80 26.53 10.08
C LEU A 93 1.28 25.39 10.98
N VAL A 94 1.64 25.69 12.22
CA VAL A 94 2.33 24.71 13.09
C VAL A 94 1.35 23.66 13.61
N GLU A 95 0.20 24.07 14.14
CA GLU A 95 -0.83 23.13 14.63
C GLU A 95 -1.34 22.15 13.55
N PRO A 96 -1.73 22.58 12.32
CA PRO A 96 -2.15 21.63 11.30
C PRO A 96 -0.99 20.74 10.81
N LEU A 97 0.23 21.28 10.69
CA LEU A 97 1.40 20.48 10.34
C LEU A 97 1.72 19.40 11.39
N GLU A 98 1.64 19.75 12.67
CA GLU A 98 1.82 18.83 13.79
C GLU A 98 0.81 17.69 13.73
N LYS A 99 -0.47 17.99 13.46
CA LYS A 99 -1.51 16.94 13.28
C LYS A 99 -1.19 15.95 12.16
N ILE A 100 -0.65 16.43 11.03
CA ILE A 100 -0.25 15.58 9.90
C ILE A 100 0.90 14.65 10.34
N VAL A 101 1.93 15.22 10.95
CA VAL A 101 3.13 14.49 11.40
C VAL A 101 2.80 13.49 12.52
N ASP A 102 1.98 13.90 13.50
CA ASP A 102 1.56 13.07 14.62
C ASP A 102 0.77 11.86 14.14
N ARG A 103 -0.15 12.06 13.18
CA ARG A 103 -0.94 10.95 12.64
C ARG A 103 -0.06 9.93 11.95
N LEU A 104 0.90 10.37 11.13
CA LEU A 104 1.86 9.48 10.49
C LEU A 104 2.71 8.73 11.52
N THR A 105 3.24 9.46 12.50
CA THR A 105 4.11 8.93 13.56
C THR A 105 3.40 7.88 14.39
N MET A 106 2.14 8.13 14.77
CA MET A 106 1.32 7.21 15.55
C MET A 106 1.08 5.90 14.79
N VAL A 107 0.57 5.98 13.56
CA VAL A 107 0.23 4.79 12.77
C VAL A 107 1.48 3.99 12.41
N TRP A 108 2.58 4.65 12.00
CA TRP A 108 3.83 3.97 11.70
C TRP A 108 4.46 3.35 12.96
N GLY A 109 4.33 4.03 14.10
CA GLY A 109 4.73 3.54 15.42
C GLY A 109 4.06 2.22 15.77
N ILE A 110 2.76 2.08 15.49
CA ILE A 110 2.00 0.83 15.71
C ILE A 110 2.59 -0.32 14.89
N VAL A 111 2.76 -0.09 13.59
CA VAL A 111 3.26 -1.10 12.65
C VAL A 111 4.68 -1.51 12.99
N ASN A 112 5.55 -0.56 13.31
CA ASN A 112 6.93 -0.83 13.69
C ASN A 112 7.05 -1.47 15.07
N HIS A 113 6.17 -1.14 16.02
CA HIS A 113 6.09 -1.84 17.30
C HIS A 113 5.74 -3.32 17.09
N LEU A 114 4.68 -3.61 16.34
CA LEU A 114 4.26 -4.98 16.03
C LEU A 114 5.35 -5.76 15.29
N LYS A 115 6.09 -5.13 14.39
CA LYS A 115 7.26 -5.74 13.73
C LYS A 115 8.30 -6.23 14.73
N VAL A 116 8.50 -5.52 15.84
CA VAL A 116 9.53 -5.87 16.84
C VAL A 116 9.02 -6.88 17.87
N VAL A 117 7.76 -6.77 18.31
CA VAL A 117 7.22 -7.61 19.40
C VAL A 117 6.41 -8.81 18.92
N LYS A 118 5.94 -8.80 17.66
CA LYS A 118 5.05 -9.80 17.05
C LYS A 118 5.41 -10.00 15.57
N ASP A 119 6.68 -10.26 15.30
CA ASP A 119 7.20 -10.39 13.93
C ASP A 119 6.56 -11.58 13.16
N SER A 120 6.34 -11.40 11.86
CA SER A 120 5.88 -12.44 10.95
C SER A 120 6.37 -12.15 9.52
N LEU A 121 6.48 -13.19 8.68
CA LEU A 121 6.91 -13.02 7.28
C LEU A 121 5.94 -12.13 6.50
N GLU A 122 4.64 -12.29 6.76
CA GLU A 122 3.56 -11.52 6.15
C GLU A 122 3.64 -10.05 6.57
N LEU A 123 3.85 -9.77 7.86
CA LEU A 123 3.98 -8.41 8.38
C LEU A 123 5.24 -7.72 7.81
N CYS A 124 6.38 -8.43 7.82
CA CYS A 124 7.61 -7.92 7.23
C CYS A 124 7.49 -7.64 5.73
N ALA A 125 6.79 -8.49 4.97
CA ALA A 125 6.54 -8.29 3.55
C ALA A 125 5.65 -7.06 3.30
N ALA A 126 4.56 -6.94 4.05
CA ALA A 126 3.65 -5.79 3.94
C ALA A 126 4.35 -4.46 4.27
N ILE A 127 5.20 -4.43 5.30
CA ILE A 127 5.98 -3.23 5.67
C ILE A 127 6.98 -2.87 4.58
N LYS A 128 7.72 -3.85 4.04
CA LYS A 128 8.69 -3.61 2.96
C LYS A 128 8.03 -3.05 1.71
N GLU A 129 6.82 -3.51 1.39
CA GLU A 129 6.08 -3.03 0.23
C GLU A 129 5.72 -1.54 0.36
N VAL A 130 5.34 -1.07 1.54
CA VAL A 130 4.92 0.34 1.73
C VAL A 130 6.04 1.29 2.12
N GLN A 131 7.24 0.80 2.42
CA GLN A 131 8.39 1.63 2.81
C GLN A 131 9.25 2.05 1.61
N ALA A 132 9.15 1.34 0.49
CA ALA A 132 9.90 1.63 -0.73
C ALA A 132 9.21 2.66 -1.65
N ASP A 133 7.91 2.86 -1.42
CA ASP A 133 7.07 3.86 -2.08
C ASP A 133 7.17 5.20 -1.32
#